data_AF-A0A1A9FXM7-F1
#
_entry.id   AF-A0A1A9FXM7-F1
#
_cell.length_a   1.000
_cell.length_b   1.000
_cell.length_c   1.000
_cell.angle_alpha   90.00
_cell.angle_beta   90.00
_cell.angle_gamma   90.00
#
_symmetry.space_group_name_H-M   'P 1'
#
loop_
_entity.id
_entity.type
_entity.pdbx_description
1 polymer ?
#
loop_
_entity_poly.entity_id
_entity_poly.type
_entity_poly.pdbx_seq_one_letter_code
_entity_poly.pdbx_strand_id
1 'polypeptide(L)' 'MANRNDLNDHINRLRDQLRLLALAARSLEDSDDASAMHLGVSQAKMVADEIKALLVNDIGPATSTSEEH' A
#
# COMPACT_ATOMS: atom_id res chain seq x y z
N MET A 1 15.87 -5.98 -11.33
CA MET A 1 14.68 -6.69 -10.82
C MET A 1 14.47 -6.19 -9.40
N ALA A 2 13.35 -5.50 -9.12
CA ALA A 2 13.08 -5.03 -7.76
C ALA A 2 12.81 -6.24 -6.86
N ASN A 3 13.55 -6.38 -5.76
CA ASN A 3 13.35 -7.50 -4.85
C ASN A 3 12.02 -7.31 -4.10
N ARG A 4 11.36 -8.40 -3.73
CA ARG A 4 10.07 -8.37 -3.02
C ARG A 4 10.15 -7.56 -1.71
N ASN A 5 11.29 -7.64 -1.03
CA ASN A 5 11.55 -6.82 0.16
C ASN A 5 11.59 -5.33 -0.19
N ASP A 6 12.22 -4.96 -1.30
CA ASP A 6 12.25 -3.57 -1.78
C ASP A 6 10.83 -3.06 -2.08
N LEU A 7 9.96 -3.91 -2.64
CA LEU A 7 8.57 -3.55 -2.93
C LEU A 7 7.74 -3.37 -1.65
N ASN A 8 7.89 -4.26 -0.67
CA ASN A 8 7.25 -4.14 0.63
C ASN A 8 7.71 -2.87 1.37
N ASP A 9 9.00 -2.56 1.32
CA ASP A 9 9.55 -1.35 1.91
C ASP A 9 9.01 -0.09 1.20
N HIS A 10 8.86 -0.15 -0.12
CA HIS A 10 8.27 0.95 -0.89
C HIS A 10 6.80 1.19 -0.50
N ILE A 11 6.02 0.11 -0.34
CA ILE A 11 4.61 0.18 0.10
C ILE A 11 4.52 0.75 1.52
N ASN A 12 5.40 0.35 2.43
CA ASN A 12 5.41 0.88 3.79
C ASN A 12 5.76 2.38 3.80
N ARG A 13 6.76 2.81 3.02
CA ARG A 13 7.11 4.24 2.86
C ARG A 13 5.94 5.04 2.28
N LEU A 14 5.26 4.50 1.27
CA LEU A 14 4.08 5.15 0.68
C LEU A 14 2.97 5.34 1.73
N ARG A 15 2.69 4.32 2.55
CA ARG A 15 1.69 4.41 3.63
C ARG A 15 2.03 5.47 4.66
N ASP A 16 3.31 5.61 5.02
CA ASP A 16 3.74 6.61 5.98
C ASP A 16 3.66 8.03 5.41
N GLN A 17 4.02 8.21 4.13
CA GLN A 17 3.81 9.48 3.43
C GLN A 17 2.32 9.86 3.35
N LEU A 18 1.45 8.90 3.05
CA LEU A 18 0.00 9.10 3.02
C LEU A 18 -0.56 9.51 4.40
N ARG A 19 -0.06 8.91 5.48
CA ARG A 19 -0.43 9.32 6.86
C ARG A 19 -0.02 10.76 7.16
N LEU A 20 1.20 11.16 6.77
CA LEU A 20 1.66 12.54 6.93
C LEU A 20 0.80 13.52 6.11
N LEU A 21 0.41 13.13 4.91
CA LEU A 21 -0.45 13.93 4.05
C LEU A 21 -1.86 14.12 4.64
N ALA A 22 -2.45 13.06 5.22
CA ALA A 22 -3.72 13.18 5.94
C ALA A 22 -3.62 14.07 7.19
N LEU A 23 -2.50 13.99 7.90
CA LEU A 23 -2.26 14.87 9.06
C LEU A 23 -2.13 16.33 8.63
N ALA A 24 -1.41 16.60 7.54
CA ALA A 24 -1.32 17.93 6.94
C ALA A 24 -2.68 18.44 6.44
N ALA A 25 -3.46 17.59 5.77
CA ALA A 25 -4.82 17.92 5.35
C ALA A 25 -5.73 18.28 6.53
N ARG A 26 -5.59 17.56 7.65
CA ARG A 26 -6.34 17.86 8.88
C ARG A 26 -5.93 19.20 9.51
N SER A 27 -4.71 19.68 9.29
CA SER A 27 -4.27 21.01 9.74
C SER A 27 -4.79 22.16 8.87
N LEU A 28 -5.32 21.85 7.67
CA LEU A 28 -5.95 22.82 6.76
C LEU A 28 -7.45 23.02 7.12
N GLU A 29 -7.81 23.03 8.41
CA GLU A 29 -9.18 23.24 8.89
C GLU A 29 -9.86 24.37 8.10
N ASP A 30 -10.96 24.04 7.40
CA ASP A 30 -11.81 24.90 6.55
C ASP A 30 -11.45 25.14 5.07
N SER A 31 -10.82 24.19 4.35
CA SER A 31 -10.88 24.22 2.87
C SER A 31 -11.44 22.94 2.24
N ASP A 32 -12.18 23.10 1.14
CA ASP A 32 -12.63 21.99 0.29
C ASP A 32 -11.45 21.09 -0.15
N ASP A 33 -10.22 21.65 -0.19
CA ASP A 33 -8.99 20.90 -0.50
C ASP A 33 -8.62 19.89 0.58
N ALA A 34 -8.95 20.14 1.85
CA ALA A 34 -8.71 19.18 2.94
C ALA A 34 -9.55 17.91 2.76
N SER A 35 -10.81 18.07 2.33
CA SER A 35 -11.72 16.96 2.02
C SER A 35 -11.24 16.17 0.80
N ALA A 36 -10.81 16.86 -0.26
CA ALA A 36 -10.24 16.24 -1.46
C ALA A 36 -8.93 15.48 -1.15
N MET A 37 -8.04 16.05 -0.33
CA MET A 37 -6.82 15.37 0.13
C MET A 37 -7.14 14.13 0.96
N HIS A 38 -8.11 14.20 1.86
CA HIS A 38 -8.46 13.03 2.68
C HIS A 38 -9.01 11.88 1.83
N LEU A 39 -9.84 12.19 0.82
CA LEU A 39 -10.33 11.23 -0.16
C LEU A 39 -9.17 10.60 -0.96
N GLY A 40 -8.28 11.43 -1.51
CA GLY A 40 -7.11 10.96 -2.26
C GLY A 40 -6.17 10.08 -1.42
N VAL A 41 -5.95 10.45 -0.16
CA VAL A 41 -5.15 9.63 0.77
C VAL A 41 -5.81 8.30 1.07
N SER A 42 -7.12 8.28 1.26
CA SER A 42 -7.86 7.06 1.56
C SER A 42 -7.83 6.08 0.39
N GLN A 43 -8.02 6.59 -0.84
CA GLN A 43 -7.93 5.80 -2.07
C GLN A 43 -6.52 5.24 -2.28
N ALA A 44 -5.48 6.06 -2.13
CA ALA A 44 -4.10 5.62 -2.28
C ALA A 44 -3.72 4.55 -1.25
N LYS A 45 -4.24 4.65 -0.03
CA LYS A 45 -4.05 3.64 1.01
C LYS A 45 -4.72 2.31 0.65
N MET A 46 -5.95 2.34 0.13
CA MET A 46 -6.65 1.14 -0.33
C MET A 46 -5.87 0.42 -1.43
N VAL A 47 -5.38 1.16 -2.44
CA VAL A 47 -4.57 0.58 -3.52
C VAL A 47 -3.27 -0.02 -2.98
N ALA A 48 -2.60 0.66 -2.04
CA ALA A 48 -1.39 0.13 -1.41
C ALA A 48 -1.66 -1.17 -0.63
N ASP A 49 -2.78 -1.25 0.07
CA ASP A 49 -3.21 -2.46 0.78
C ASP A 49 -3.58 -3.60 -0.18
N GLU A 50 -4.21 -3.29 -1.32
CA GLU A 50 -4.53 -4.27 -2.38
C GLU A 50 -3.26 -4.84 -3.03
N ILE A 51 -2.29 -3.99 -3.40
CA ILE A 51 -1.00 -4.43 -3.94
C ILE A 51 -0.29 -5.33 -2.92
N LYS A 52 -0.32 -4.97 -1.63
CA LYS A 52 0.26 -5.79 -0.57
C LYS A 52 -0.43 -7.15 -0.45
N ALA A 53 -1.76 -7.19 -0.53
CA ALA A 53 -2.52 -8.43 -0.49
C ALA A 53 -2.22 -9.33 -1.70
N LEU A 54 -2.11 -8.75 -2.90
CA LEU A 54 -1.72 -9.47 -4.11
C LEU A 54 -0.31 -10.06 -3.99
N LEU A 55 0.66 -9.31 -3.47
CA LEU A 55 2.02 -9.82 -3.22
C LEU A 55 2.04 -10.97 -2.21
N VAL A 56 1.19 -10.91 -1.18
CA VAL A 56 1.04 -12.00 -0.20
C VAL A 56 0.42 -13.24 -0.86
N ASN A 57 -0.64 -13.06 -1.66
CA ASN A 57 -1.37 -14.15 -2.32
C ASN A 57 -0.65 -14.78 -3.52
N ASP A 58 0.29 -14.08 -4.16
CA ASP A 58 1.18 -14.67 -5.18
C ASP A 58 2.15 -15.71 -4.57
N ILE A 59 2.18 -15.84 -3.23
CA ILE A 59 2.61 -17.06 -2.54
C ILE A 59 1.41 -18.00 -2.33
N GLY A 60 0.78 -18.45 -3.41
CA GLY A 60 0.13 -19.77 -3.39
C GLY A 60 1.20 -20.84 -3.15
N PRO A 61 0.91 -21.98 -2.49
CA PRO A 61 1.92 -22.95 -2.11
C PRO A 61 2.62 -23.52 -3.34
N ALA A 62 3.78 -22.97 -3.69
CA ALA A 62 4.71 -23.51 -4.68
C ALA A 62 5.49 -24.70 -4.10
N THR A 63 4.81 -25.60 -3.38
CA THR A 63 5.40 -26.84 -2.86
C THR A 63 4.34 -27.95 -2.87
N SER A 64 4.20 -28.62 -4.01
CA SER A 64 3.91 -30.08 -4.12
C SER A 64 3.86 -30.49 -5.60
N THR A 65 4.92 -30.21 -6.34
CA THR A 65 5.25 -30.95 -7.57
C THR A 65 6.70 -31.36 -7.47
N SER A 66 6.97 -32.36 -6.64
CA SER A 66 8.19 -33.16 -6.65
C SER A 66 7.92 -34.43 -5.85
N GLU A 67 7.46 -35.46 -6.55
CA GLU A 67 7.95 -36.84 -6.46
C GLU A 67 7.14 -37.71 -7.43
N GLU A 68 7.48 -37.59 -8.71
CA GLU A 68 7.53 -38.78 -9.57
C GLU A 68 8.88 -39.44 -9.26
N HIS A 69 8.87 -40.56 -8.51
CA HIS A 69 9.66 -41.77 -8.80
C HIS A 69 9.39 -42.87 -7.77
#